data_AF-A0A1G6YS80-F1
#
_entry.id   AF-A0A1G6YS80-F1
#
_cell.length_a   1.000
_cell.length_b   1.000
_cell.length_c   1.000
_cell.angle_alpha   90.00
_cell.angle_beta   90.00
_cell.angle_gamma   90.00
#
_symmetry.space_group_name_H-M   'P 1'
#
loop_
_entity.id
_entity.type
_entity.pdbx_description
1 polymer ?
#
loop_
_entity_poly.entity_id
_entity_poly.type
_entity_poly.pdbx_seq_one_letter_code
_entity_poly.pdbx_strand_id
1 'polypeptide(L)'
;MALTEANFLPSLQASCSIPFVLQAVHDIPGAPPGAYWDGGLTDYHLHLRYRTLDAIENIAIHPSGYCAGGQKRSNAPGGLVLYPHFQQNVVPGWLDKGLRWRHGATPALDRMVVLSPHPDWVRTLPNAKLPDRNDFRHYGTDLAGRVRAWSAATAASRQLADEFAEWLHRPDPAAVLPL
;
A
#
# COMPACT_ATOMS: atom_id res chain seq x y z
N MET A 1 4.24 10.71 -16.25
CA MET A 1 4.50 12.16 -16.18
C MET A 1 5.41 12.41 -14.99
N ALA A 2 6.45 13.24 -15.13
CA ALA A 2 7.26 13.65 -13.97
C ALA A 2 6.50 14.70 -13.14
N LEU A 3 6.62 14.63 -11.81
CA LEU A 3 6.07 15.66 -10.94
C LEU A 3 6.90 16.94 -11.06
N THR A 4 6.20 18.06 -11.23
CA THR A 4 6.76 19.41 -11.32
C THR A 4 6.01 20.31 -10.35
N GLU A 5 6.56 21.48 -10.03
CA GLU A 5 5.88 22.47 -9.20
C GLU A 5 4.48 22.83 -9.74
N ALA A 6 4.33 22.91 -11.07
CA ALA A 6 3.07 23.25 -11.73
C ALA A 6 1.99 22.17 -11.62
N ASN A 7 2.36 20.89 -11.41
CA ASN A 7 1.40 19.78 -11.39
C ASN A 7 1.32 19.04 -10.05
N PHE A 8 2.23 19.32 -9.11
CA PHE A 8 2.31 18.62 -7.83
C PHE A 8 1.03 18.77 -7.01
N LEU A 9 0.62 20.00 -6.70
CA LEU A 9 -0.58 20.27 -5.92
C LEU A 9 -1.87 19.77 -6.58
N PRO A 10 -2.15 20.03 -7.87
CA PRO A 10 -3.36 19.49 -8.49
C PRO A 10 -3.35 17.96 -8.58
N SER A 11 -2.18 17.31 -8.75
CA SER A 11 -2.06 15.84 -8.68
C SER A 11 -2.36 15.31 -7.29
N LEU A 12 -1.84 15.97 -6.25
CA LEU A 12 -2.10 15.59 -4.86
C LEU A 12 -3.57 15.76 -4.50
N GLN A 13 -4.19 16.87 -4.93
CA GLN A 13 -5.62 17.10 -4.73
C GLN A 13 -6.46 16.04 -5.45
N ALA A 14 -6.14 15.74 -6.72
CA ALA A 14 -6.83 14.73 -7.49
C ALA A 14 -6.76 13.36 -6.82
N SER A 15 -5.58 12.97 -6.30
CA SER A 15 -5.39 11.71 -5.58
C SER A 15 -6.27 11.58 -4.34
N CYS A 16 -6.79 12.69 -3.80
CA CYS A 16 -7.66 12.72 -2.62
C CYS A 16 -9.11 13.08 -2.99
N SER A 17 -9.44 13.33 -4.26
CA SER A 17 -10.78 13.71 -4.71
C SER A 17 -11.69 12.50 -4.77
N ILE A 18 -12.31 12.15 -3.64
CA ILE A 18 -13.26 11.03 -3.56
C ILE A 18 -14.53 11.36 -4.38
N PRO A 19 -14.93 10.50 -5.34
CA PRO A 19 -16.16 10.70 -6.10
C PRO A 19 -17.37 10.89 -5.18
N PHE A 20 -18.27 11.79 -5.55
CA PHE A 20 -19.48 12.18 -4.79
C PHE A 20 -19.23 12.94 -3.46
N VAL A 21 -17.97 13.16 -3.07
CA VAL A 21 -17.61 13.95 -1.88
C VAL A 21 -16.90 15.24 -2.29
N LEU A 22 -15.97 15.16 -3.24
CA LEU A 22 -15.19 16.28 -3.76
C LEU A 22 -15.44 16.48 -5.26
N GLN A 23 -14.95 17.58 -5.82
CA GLN A 23 -14.95 17.80 -7.27
C GLN A 23 -13.71 17.16 -7.92
N ALA A 24 -13.84 16.81 -9.20
CA ALA A 24 -12.70 16.37 -9.99
C ALA A 24 -11.71 17.52 -10.13
N VAL A 25 -10.42 17.19 -10.22
CA VAL A 25 -9.41 18.11 -10.73
C VAL A 25 -9.35 17.92 -12.24
N HIS A 26 -9.46 19.00 -13.00
CA HIS A 26 -9.44 18.93 -14.46
C HIS A 26 -8.10 19.39 -15.03
N ASP A 27 -7.69 18.75 -16.12
CA ASP A 27 -6.63 19.21 -17.02
C ASP A 27 -5.31 19.56 -16.29
N ILE A 28 -4.85 18.62 -15.45
CA ILE A 28 -3.61 18.74 -14.69
C ILE A 28 -2.44 19.00 -15.64
N PRO A 29 -1.61 20.04 -15.40
CA PRO A 29 -0.51 20.39 -16.31
C PRO A 29 0.43 19.21 -16.60
N GLY A 30 0.58 18.90 -17.88
CA GLY A 30 1.42 17.80 -18.37
C GLY A 30 0.77 16.41 -18.32
N ALA A 31 -0.43 16.29 -17.76
CA ALA A 31 -1.24 15.08 -17.83
C ALA A 31 -2.16 15.13 -19.06
N PRO A 32 -2.67 13.98 -19.55
CA PRO A 32 -3.70 14.00 -20.59
C PRO A 32 -4.91 14.90 -20.22
N PRO A 33 -5.62 15.51 -21.19
CA PRO A 33 -6.85 16.24 -20.87
C PRO A 33 -7.88 15.31 -20.21
N GLY A 34 -8.62 15.81 -19.22
CA GLY A 34 -9.65 15.03 -18.54
C GLY A 34 -9.89 15.35 -17.07
N ALA A 35 -10.78 14.56 -16.47
CA ALA A 35 -11.16 14.63 -15.06
C ALA A 35 -10.35 13.62 -14.24
N TYR A 36 -9.73 14.09 -13.18
CA TYR A 36 -8.90 13.30 -12.27
C TYR A 36 -9.54 13.19 -10.90
N TRP A 37 -9.56 11.97 -10.39
CA TRP A 37 -10.22 11.56 -9.15
C TRP A 37 -9.29 10.68 -8.32
N ASP A 38 -9.71 10.37 -7.09
CA ASP A 38 -8.99 9.49 -6.18
C ASP A 38 -8.67 8.15 -6.84
N GLY A 39 -7.38 7.80 -6.85
CA GLY A 39 -6.86 6.59 -7.50
C GLY A 39 -7.35 5.29 -6.84
N GLY A 40 -7.85 5.34 -5.60
CA GLY A 40 -8.50 4.22 -4.95
C GLY A 40 -9.76 3.74 -5.69
N LEU A 41 -10.31 4.52 -6.62
CA LEU A 41 -11.36 4.05 -7.53
C LEU A 41 -10.88 2.87 -8.41
N THR A 42 -9.65 2.94 -8.92
CA THR A 42 -9.08 1.91 -9.82
C THR A 42 -8.11 0.97 -9.12
N ASP A 43 -7.30 1.49 -8.20
CA ASP A 43 -6.15 0.79 -7.62
C ASP A 43 -6.20 0.86 -6.09
N TYR A 44 -7.32 0.43 -5.49
CA TYR A 44 -7.47 0.44 -4.04
C TYR A 44 -6.43 -0.48 -3.37
N HIS A 45 -6.47 -1.77 -3.70
CA HIS A 45 -5.31 -2.65 -3.54
C HIS A 45 -4.92 -3.18 -4.93
N LEU A 46 -3.63 -3.42 -5.14
CA LEU A 46 -3.10 -3.89 -6.43
C LEU A 46 -3.45 -5.36 -6.69
N HIS A 47 -4.73 -5.66 -6.93
CA HIS A 47 -5.23 -6.98 -7.29
C HIS A 47 -4.95 -7.30 -8.77
N LEU A 48 -3.68 -7.39 -9.11
CA LEU A 48 -3.19 -7.57 -10.48
C LEU A 48 -2.79 -9.02 -10.73
N ARG A 49 -2.92 -9.48 -11.98
CA ARG A 49 -2.34 -10.76 -12.42
C ARG A 49 -0.85 -10.56 -12.68
N TYR A 50 -0.03 -10.71 -11.64
CA TYR A 50 1.42 -10.60 -11.76
C TYR A 50 1.95 -11.75 -12.63
N ARG A 51 2.15 -11.48 -13.92
CA ARG A 51 2.79 -12.42 -14.85
C ARG A 51 4.30 -12.21 -14.79
N THR A 52 5.05 -13.26 -15.14
CA THR A 52 6.46 -13.15 -15.55
C THR A 52 6.56 -12.36 -16.84
N LEU A 53 6.47 -11.04 -16.73
CA LEU A 53 6.91 -10.10 -17.75
C LEU A 53 7.94 -9.23 -17.07
N ASP A 54 9.21 -9.64 -17.09
CA ASP A 54 10.40 -8.83 -16.75
C ASP A 54 10.25 -7.90 -15.52
N ALA A 55 9.36 -8.24 -14.56
CA ALA A 55 8.91 -7.33 -13.51
C ALA A 55 9.98 -7.17 -12.41
N ILE A 56 11.02 -7.99 -12.47
CA ILE A 56 12.24 -7.82 -11.67
C ILE A 56 13.04 -6.59 -12.16
N GLU A 57 12.78 -6.05 -13.36
CA GLU A 57 13.43 -4.82 -13.83
C GLU A 57 12.99 -3.54 -13.11
N ASN A 58 11.94 -3.55 -12.28
CA ASN A 58 11.37 -2.28 -11.82
C ASN A 58 11.46 -1.91 -10.33
N ILE A 59 11.71 -2.78 -9.34
CA ILE A 59 11.54 -2.32 -7.93
C ILE A 59 12.58 -2.76 -6.89
N ALA A 60 13.50 -3.70 -7.10
CA ALA A 60 14.33 -4.14 -5.96
C ALA A 60 15.75 -4.61 -6.28
N ILE A 61 16.60 -3.74 -6.84
CA ILE A 61 18.03 -3.77 -6.53
C ILE A 61 18.53 -2.31 -6.51
N HIS A 62 18.97 -1.82 -5.34
CA HIS A 62 19.61 -0.52 -5.03
C HIS A 62 18.74 0.62 -4.47
N PRO A 63 18.95 1.03 -3.20
CA PRO A 63 18.60 2.37 -2.75
C PRO A 63 19.68 3.34 -3.25
N SER A 64 19.36 4.11 -4.30
CA SER A 64 20.18 5.15 -4.98
C SER A 64 21.43 4.61 -5.72
N GLY A 65 21.88 5.12 -6.87
CA GLY A 65 21.48 6.16 -7.82
C GLY A 65 22.41 5.99 -9.03
N TYR A 66 22.05 6.51 -10.21
CA TYR A 66 22.70 6.29 -11.52
C TYR A 66 22.35 4.97 -12.22
N CYS A 67 21.87 5.11 -13.45
CA CYS A 67 21.55 4.06 -14.41
C CYS A 67 22.69 3.05 -14.55
N ALA A 68 22.39 1.76 -14.55
CA ALA A 68 23.32 0.73 -15.02
C ALA A 68 22.55 -0.38 -15.75
N GLY A 69 23.01 -0.71 -16.95
CA GLY A 69 22.37 -1.64 -17.87
C GLY A 69 22.26 -3.07 -17.33
N GLY A 70 21.10 -3.67 -17.53
CA GLY A 70 20.80 -5.06 -17.18
C GLY A 70 20.98 -5.99 -18.37
N GLN A 71 21.79 -7.02 -18.16
CA GLN A 71 22.25 -8.00 -19.13
C GLN A 71 21.17 -9.06 -19.41
N LYS A 72 20.98 -9.43 -20.69
CA LYS A 72 20.03 -10.47 -21.12
C LYS A 72 20.41 -11.85 -20.56
N ARG A 73 19.47 -12.47 -19.83
CA ARG A 73 18.98 -13.88 -19.91
C ARG A 73 18.70 -14.48 -18.52
N SER A 74 17.49 -15.02 -18.32
CA SER A 74 17.31 -16.45 -17.98
C SER A 74 15.83 -16.83 -17.86
N ASN A 75 15.53 -18.08 -18.23
CA ASN A 75 14.25 -18.76 -18.07
C ASN A 75 14.03 -19.12 -16.59
N ALA A 76 13.87 -18.11 -15.73
CA ALA A 76 13.73 -18.29 -14.29
C ALA A 76 12.27 -18.58 -13.89
N PRO A 77 12.02 -19.51 -12.94
CA PRO A 77 10.68 -19.68 -12.36
C PRO A 77 10.22 -18.35 -11.80
N GLY A 78 9.00 -17.95 -12.15
CA GLY A 78 8.58 -16.56 -12.01
C GLY A 78 8.69 -15.99 -10.60
N GLY A 79 9.02 -14.70 -10.52
CA GLY A 79 9.17 -13.98 -9.26
C GLY A 79 7.91 -13.93 -8.41
N LEU A 80 8.11 -13.64 -7.13
CA LEU A 80 7.07 -13.28 -6.16
C LEU A 80 7.03 -11.76 -5.99
N VAL A 81 5.85 -11.24 -5.63
CA VAL A 81 5.62 -9.84 -5.27
C VAL A 81 5.42 -9.77 -3.77
N LEU A 82 6.31 -9.05 -3.09
CA LEU A 82 6.11 -8.70 -1.69
C LEU A 82 5.18 -7.48 -1.61
N TYR A 83 4.09 -7.60 -0.87
CA TYR A 83 3.08 -6.56 -0.71
C TYR A 83 2.92 -6.20 0.78
N PRO A 84 3.75 -5.31 1.33
CA PRO A 84 3.58 -4.80 2.68
C PRO A 84 2.25 -4.05 2.77
N HIS A 85 1.39 -4.45 3.71
CA HIS A 85 0.06 -3.91 3.84
C HIS A 85 -0.42 -3.94 5.29
N PHE A 86 -1.31 -3.02 5.68
CA PHE A 86 -1.81 -2.95 7.06
C PHE A 86 -2.95 -3.93 7.37
N GLN A 87 -3.38 -4.72 6.38
CA GLN A 87 -4.43 -5.73 6.49
C GLN A 87 -4.07 -6.91 5.59
N GLN A 88 -4.48 -8.11 6.00
CA GLN A 88 -4.18 -9.37 5.29
C GLN A 88 -4.99 -9.54 3.99
N ASN A 89 -6.20 -8.97 3.92
CA ASN A 89 -7.09 -9.16 2.78
C ASN A 89 -6.78 -8.20 1.63
N VAL A 90 -6.81 -8.69 0.39
CA VAL A 90 -6.66 -7.88 -0.82
C VAL A 90 -8.04 -7.54 -1.41
N VAL A 91 -8.51 -6.31 -1.23
CA VAL A 91 -9.80 -5.84 -1.75
C VAL A 91 -9.60 -5.24 -3.16
N PRO A 92 -10.19 -5.81 -4.23
CA PRO A 92 -9.86 -5.42 -5.60
C PRO A 92 -10.10 -3.95 -5.96
N GLY A 93 -11.13 -3.32 -5.39
CA GLY A 93 -11.46 -1.93 -5.68
C GLY A 93 -12.29 -1.26 -4.59
N TRP A 94 -12.46 0.07 -4.70
CA TRP A 94 -13.23 0.85 -3.73
C TRP A 94 -14.67 0.35 -3.56
N LEU A 95 -15.34 -0.02 -4.66
CA LEU A 95 -16.72 -0.52 -4.65
C LEU A 95 -16.85 -1.91 -4.01
N ASP A 96 -15.74 -2.63 -3.84
CA ASP A 96 -15.72 -3.97 -3.25
C ASP A 96 -15.61 -3.96 -1.74
N LYS A 97 -15.37 -2.80 -1.11
CA LYS A 97 -15.24 -2.69 0.35
C LYS A 97 -16.40 -3.30 1.12
N GLY A 98 -17.63 -3.14 0.63
CA GLY A 98 -18.83 -3.71 1.25
C GLY A 98 -19.10 -5.17 0.86
N LEU A 99 -18.51 -5.65 -0.23
CA LEU A 99 -18.78 -6.95 -0.83
C LEU A 99 -17.78 -7.99 -0.29
N ARG A 100 -17.94 -8.41 0.96
CA ARG A 100 -16.98 -9.28 1.66
C ARG A 100 -16.65 -10.59 0.93
N TRP A 101 -17.57 -11.11 0.11
CA TRP A 101 -17.32 -12.29 -0.72
C TRP A 101 -16.27 -12.07 -1.81
N ARG A 102 -15.93 -10.82 -2.14
CA ARG A 102 -14.87 -10.44 -3.09
C ARG A 102 -13.52 -10.20 -2.43
N HIS A 103 -13.38 -10.45 -1.12
CA HIS A 103 -12.14 -10.19 -0.38
C HIS A 103 -11.19 -11.38 -0.33
N GLY A 104 -11.64 -12.56 -0.79
CA GLY A 104 -10.82 -13.78 -0.80
C GLY A 104 -9.77 -13.77 -1.91
N ALA A 105 -8.72 -14.57 -1.72
CA ALA A 105 -7.68 -14.74 -2.72
C ALA A 105 -8.25 -15.29 -4.05
N THR A 106 -7.70 -14.80 -5.15
CA THR A 106 -7.99 -15.31 -6.50
C THR A 106 -6.69 -15.76 -7.16
N PRO A 107 -6.75 -16.55 -8.25
CA PRO A 107 -5.55 -16.94 -9.01
C PRO A 107 -4.70 -15.77 -9.54
N ALA A 108 -5.22 -14.54 -9.51
CA ALA A 108 -4.42 -13.36 -9.83
C ALA A 108 -3.30 -13.11 -8.79
N LEU A 109 -3.51 -13.56 -7.56
CA LEU A 109 -2.63 -13.31 -6.40
C LEU A 109 -1.70 -14.48 -6.08
N ASP A 110 -1.66 -15.55 -6.88
CA ASP A 110 -0.83 -16.75 -6.66
C ASP A 110 0.66 -16.46 -6.47
N ARG A 111 1.12 -15.27 -6.89
CA ARG A 111 2.51 -14.81 -6.78
C ARG A 111 2.71 -13.68 -5.78
N MET A 112 1.70 -13.34 -4.99
CA MET A 112 1.76 -12.28 -3.99
C MET A 112 2.00 -12.86 -2.60
N VAL A 113 2.93 -12.28 -1.86
CA VAL A 113 3.10 -12.48 -0.42
C VAL A 113 2.71 -11.17 0.26
N VAL A 114 1.62 -11.17 1.01
CA VAL A 114 1.21 -10.01 1.80
C VAL A 114 1.91 -10.05 3.14
N LEU A 115 2.63 -8.97 3.48
CA LEU A 115 3.21 -8.79 4.81
C LEU A 115 2.31 -7.84 5.58
N SER A 116 1.61 -8.34 6.61
CA SER A 116 0.72 -7.52 7.42
C SER A 116 0.89 -7.74 8.92
N PRO A 117 0.63 -6.72 9.77
CA PRO A 117 0.74 -6.87 11.20
C PRO A 117 -0.23 -7.93 11.74
N HIS A 118 0.22 -8.70 12.73
CA HIS A 118 -0.66 -9.64 13.43
C HIS A 118 -1.80 -8.89 14.15
N PRO A 119 -3.06 -9.36 14.11
CA PRO A 119 -4.18 -8.67 14.77
C PRO A 119 -3.93 -8.42 16.27
N ASP A 120 -3.24 -9.33 16.94
CA ASP A 120 -2.94 -9.21 18.37
C ASP A 120 -1.97 -8.07 18.65
N TRP A 121 -1.03 -7.81 17.75
CA TRP A 121 -0.15 -6.66 17.84
C TRP A 121 -0.94 -5.35 17.66
N VAL A 122 -1.87 -5.31 16.69
CA VAL A 122 -2.75 -4.14 16.47
C VAL A 122 -3.57 -3.81 17.72
N ARG A 123 -4.01 -4.84 18.47
CA ARG A 123 -4.74 -4.65 19.74
C ARG A 123 -3.91 -4.00 20.84
N THR A 124 -2.57 -4.01 20.74
CA THR A 124 -1.69 -3.36 21.73
C THR A 124 -1.53 -1.86 21.48
N LEU A 125 -1.90 -1.38 20.30
CA LEU A 125 -1.79 0.04 19.92
C LEU A 125 -2.82 0.92 20.66
N PRO A 126 -2.61 2.25 20.70
CA PRO A 126 -3.63 3.17 21.19
C PRO A 126 -4.99 2.92 20.53
N ASN A 127 -6.05 2.90 21.35
CA ASN A 127 -7.42 2.59 20.92
C ASN A 127 -7.60 1.17 20.33
N ALA A 128 -6.64 0.27 20.54
CA ALA A 128 -6.63 -1.11 20.03
C ALA A 128 -6.83 -1.20 18.50
N LYS A 129 -6.33 -0.19 17.77
CA LYS A 129 -6.41 -0.13 16.30
C LYS A 129 -5.22 0.63 15.72
N LEU A 130 -5.06 0.51 14.40
CA LEU A 130 -4.19 1.40 13.64
C LEU A 130 -4.80 2.82 13.58
N PRO A 131 -3.97 3.87 13.57
CA PRO A 131 -4.46 5.23 13.36
C PRO A 131 -5.22 5.36 12.05
N ASP A 132 -6.38 6.03 12.08
CA ASP A 132 -7.25 6.18 10.92
C ASP A 132 -7.96 7.54 10.90
N ARG A 133 -8.73 7.81 9.84
CA ARG A 133 -9.47 9.08 9.69
C ARG A 133 -10.52 9.33 10.78
N ASN A 134 -11.01 8.29 11.46
CA ASN A 134 -11.98 8.45 12.54
C ASN A 134 -11.32 9.07 13.78
N ASP A 135 -9.99 9.05 13.88
CA ASP A 135 -9.27 9.69 14.99
C ASP A 135 -9.44 11.21 15.00
N PHE A 136 -9.69 11.83 13.84
CA PHE A 136 -10.05 13.26 13.78
C PHE A 136 -11.35 13.55 14.52
N ARG A 137 -12.32 12.64 14.45
CA ARG A 137 -13.60 12.75 15.16
C ARG A 137 -13.46 12.34 16.63
N HIS A 138 -12.72 11.27 16.91
CA HIS A 138 -12.53 10.74 18.26
C HIS A 138 -11.82 11.75 19.18
N TYR A 139 -10.72 12.35 18.72
CA TYR A 139 -9.97 13.33 19.51
C TYR A 139 -10.52 14.76 19.41
N GLY A 140 -11.23 15.09 18.33
CA GLY A 140 -11.83 16.42 18.16
C GLY A 140 -10.80 17.54 18.28
N THR A 141 -10.95 18.37 19.32
CA THR A 141 -10.05 19.49 19.62
C THR A 141 -8.77 19.08 20.35
N ASP A 142 -8.66 17.84 20.84
CA ASP A 142 -7.45 17.32 21.49
C ASP A 142 -6.39 16.91 20.46
N LEU A 143 -5.78 17.91 19.83
CA LEU A 143 -4.68 17.71 18.89
C LEU A 143 -3.51 16.98 19.57
N ALA A 144 -3.20 17.34 20.82
CA ALA A 144 -2.06 16.78 21.54
C ALA A 144 -2.26 15.28 21.81
N GLY A 145 -3.46 14.85 22.23
CA GLY A 145 -3.81 13.45 22.39
C GLY A 145 -3.75 12.66 21.08
N ARG A 146 -4.29 13.23 19.99
CA ARG A 146 -4.21 12.59 18.67
C ARG A 146 -2.76 12.40 18.22
N VAL A 147 -1.92 13.43 18.38
CA VAL A 147 -0.49 13.36 18.02
C VAL A 147 0.24 12.33 18.88
N ARG A 148 -0.05 12.27 20.19
CA ARG A 148 0.53 11.25 21.08
C ARG A 148 0.16 9.83 20.63
N ALA A 149 -1.12 9.58 20.35
CA ALA A 149 -1.60 8.26 19.91
C ALA A 149 -0.98 7.85 18.56
N TRP A 150 -0.97 8.76 17.59
CA TRP A 150 -0.34 8.53 16.29
C TRP A 150 1.16 8.25 16.43
N SER A 151 1.87 9.06 17.22
CA SER A 151 3.32 8.91 17.43
C SER A 151 3.66 7.59 18.12
N ALA A 152 2.83 7.16 19.09
CA ALA A 152 3.00 5.88 19.76
C ALA A 152 2.83 4.69 18.79
N ALA A 153 1.81 4.73 17.92
CA ALA A 153 1.61 3.69 16.91
C ALA A 153 2.76 3.65 15.88
N THR A 154 3.22 4.82 15.43
CA THR A 154 4.40 4.93 14.54
C THR A 154 5.65 4.38 15.22
N ALA A 155 5.90 4.71 16.50
CA ALA A 155 7.04 4.17 17.23
C ALA A 155 6.97 2.64 17.39
N ALA A 156 5.78 2.10 17.70
CA ALA A 156 5.55 0.66 17.83
C ALA A 156 5.83 -0.11 16.53
N SER A 157 5.64 0.52 15.35
CA SER A 157 5.94 -0.12 14.05
C SER A 157 7.39 -0.56 13.87
N ARG A 158 8.33 -0.03 14.67
CA ARG A 158 9.73 -0.48 14.69
C ARG A 158 9.81 -1.98 14.99
N GLN A 159 8.98 -2.48 15.90
CA GLN A 159 8.91 -3.90 16.23
C GLN A 159 8.66 -4.76 14.99
N LEU A 160 7.75 -4.34 14.10
CA LEU A 160 7.43 -5.08 12.88
C LEU A 160 8.64 -5.16 11.93
N ALA A 161 9.42 -4.09 11.85
CA ALA A 161 10.63 -4.07 11.03
C ALA A 161 11.72 -4.98 11.62
N ASP A 162 11.91 -4.93 12.94
CA ASP A 162 12.90 -5.74 13.66
C ASP A 162 12.55 -7.23 13.58
N GLU A 163 11.28 -7.59 13.81
CA GLU A 163 10.79 -8.98 13.70
C GLU A 163 10.91 -9.53 12.28
N PHE A 164 10.62 -8.71 11.25
CA PHE A 164 10.81 -9.12 9.87
C PHE A 164 12.29 -9.32 9.53
N ALA A 165 13.19 -8.44 10.01
CA ALA A 165 14.62 -8.61 9.84
C ALA A 165 15.14 -9.89 10.53
N GLU A 166 14.64 -10.21 11.72
CA GLU A 166 14.95 -11.46 12.41
C GLU A 166 14.46 -12.69 11.63
N TRP A 167 13.23 -12.65 11.12
CA TRP A 167 12.68 -13.72 10.28
C TRP A 167 13.51 -13.93 9.01
N LEU A 168 14.03 -12.87 8.38
CA LEU A 168 14.94 -13.00 7.22
C LEU A 168 16.25 -13.71 7.57
N HIS A 169 16.74 -13.59 8.81
CA HIS A 169 17.91 -14.34 9.27
C HIS A 169 17.59 -15.81 9.59
N ARG A 170 16.38 -16.09 10.06
CA ARG A 170 15.92 -17.43 10.45
C ARG A 170 14.48 -17.67 9.96
N PRO A 171 14.31 -17.96 8.67
CA PRO A 171 12.97 -18.05 8.09
C PRO A 171 12.23 -19.27 8.64
N ASP A 172 10.97 -19.05 9.02
CA ASP A 172 10.01 -20.09 9.35
C ASP A 172 8.87 -20.10 8.33
N PRO A 173 8.85 -21.05 7.37
CA PRO A 173 7.79 -21.18 6.40
C PRO A 173 6.41 -21.51 7.01
N ALA A 174 6.35 -22.06 8.22
CA ALA A 174 5.08 -22.35 8.89
C ALA A 174 4.31 -21.08 9.29
N ALA A 175 5.00 -19.94 9.37
CA ALA A 175 4.37 -18.64 9.60
C ALA A 175 3.71 -18.04 8.35
N VAL A 176 3.91 -18.63 7.17
CA VAL A 176 3.27 -18.19 5.91
C VAL A 176 1.92 -18.87 5.77
N LEU A 177 0.85 -18.07 5.77
CA LEU A 177 -0.52 -18.54 5.68
C LEU A 177 -1.11 -18.28 4.28
N PRO A 178 -2.09 -19.08 3.83
CA PRO A 178 -2.87 -18.75 2.64
C PRO A 178 -3.61 -17.41 2.80
N LEU A 179 -3.73 -16.66 1.71
CA LEU A 179 -4.55 -15.43 1.62
C LEU A 179 -6.05 -15.71 1.58
#